data_AF-A0A7C1IW19-F1
#
_entry.id   AF-A0A7C1IW19-F1
#
_cell.length_a   1.000
_cell.length_b   1.000
_cell.length_c   1.000
_cell.angle_alpha   90.00
_cell.angle_beta   90.00
_cell.angle_gamma   90.00
#
_symmetry.space_group_name_H-M   'P 1'
#
loop_
_entity.id
_entity.type
_entity.pdbx_description
1 polymer ?
#
loop_
_entity_poly.entity_id
_entity_poly.type
_entity_poly.pdbx_seq_one_letter_code
_entity_poly.pdbx_strand_id
1 'polypeptide(L)'
;APKDRDIAMVFQSYALYPHMTVYDNMAFGLRLRHTPKQVIDERVREVAASLGIEQLLDRRPRQLSGGQRQRVAVGRAIVREPAVFLLDEPLSNLDAKLRVEARSFISKLHQRLGTTFIYVTHDQVEAMTMGQRIAVMRAGELMQIDTPSNLYHHPMNVFVAGFMGSPSMNFFDNSTLIEEDGQLVVDTGIYRVAVPPERYELYRPYVGRRVVFGIRPDDIHYPDYVPADIRPAMIEANVDVVELMGNEKIAYLEEGGKTILARMDPRSDVQVGHRTNAIFNMANMHLFDGETELALQ
;
A
#
# COMPACT_ATOMS: atom_id res chain seq x y z
N ALA A 1 -5.93 -21.02 26.29
CA ALA A 1 -6.01 -19.55 26.45
C ALA A 1 -4.99 -18.88 25.51
N PRO A 2 -5.05 -17.57 25.21
CA PRO A 2 -4.12 -16.90 24.29
C PRO A 2 -2.62 -17.14 24.62
N LYS A 3 -2.29 -17.26 25.92
CA LYS A 3 -0.93 -17.55 26.42
C LYS A 3 -0.36 -18.90 25.98
N ASP A 4 -1.22 -19.85 25.61
CA ASP A 4 -0.83 -21.22 25.21
C ASP A 4 -0.61 -21.31 23.69
N ARG A 5 -0.94 -20.23 22.94
CA ARG A 5 -0.61 -20.10 21.53
C ARG A 5 0.82 -19.56 21.45
N ASP A 6 1.66 -20.18 20.64
CA ASP A 6 3.06 -19.77 20.48
C ASP A 6 3.18 -18.53 19.58
N ILE A 7 2.61 -17.43 20.07
CA ILE A 7 2.48 -16.14 19.38
C ILE A 7 3.13 -15.04 20.22
N ALA A 8 3.73 -14.07 19.55
CA ALA A 8 4.14 -12.81 20.16
C ALA A 8 3.42 -11.63 19.52
N MET A 9 2.89 -10.75 20.36
CA MET A 9 2.12 -9.59 19.93
C MET A 9 2.92 -8.30 20.20
N VAL A 10 2.98 -7.43 19.20
CA VAL A 10 3.52 -6.07 19.27
C VAL A 10 2.37 -5.10 19.01
N PHE A 11 2.00 -4.35 20.04
CA PHE A 11 0.86 -3.42 20.00
C PHE A 11 1.28 -2.02 19.51
N GLN A 12 0.29 -1.26 19.05
CA GLN A 12 0.39 0.14 18.64
C GLN A 12 0.98 1.03 19.75
N SER A 13 0.55 0.84 21.00
CA SER A 13 1.26 1.37 22.16
C SER A 13 2.38 0.39 22.49
N TYR A 14 3.64 0.85 22.55
CA TYR A 14 4.83 0.00 22.74
C TYR A 14 4.74 -0.95 23.96
N ALA A 15 3.77 -0.74 24.84
CA ALA A 15 3.37 -1.60 25.96
C ALA A 15 4.56 -1.96 26.87
N LEU A 16 5.57 -1.09 26.92
CA LEU A 16 6.75 -1.26 27.76
C LEU A 16 6.39 -0.95 29.21
N TYR A 17 6.89 -1.76 30.14
CA TYR A 17 6.75 -1.50 31.57
C TYR A 17 7.64 -0.30 31.94
N PRO A 18 7.05 0.85 32.35
CA PRO A 18 7.79 2.12 32.49
C PRO A 18 8.78 2.11 33.66
N HIS A 19 8.57 1.22 34.63
CA HIS A 19 9.40 1.06 35.82
C HIS A 19 10.54 0.05 35.63
N MET A 20 10.52 -0.74 34.55
CA MET A 20 11.56 -1.73 34.23
C MET A 20 12.61 -1.13 33.28
N THR A 21 13.83 -1.66 33.32
CA THR A 21 14.86 -1.35 32.31
C THR A 21 14.52 -1.98 30.96
N VAL A 22 15.25 -1.62 29.91
CA VAL A 22 15.14 -2.30 28.60
C VAL A 22 15.44 -3.78 28.74
N TYR A 23 16.51 -4.14 29.46
CA TYR A 23 16.86 -5.53 29.75
C TYR A 23 15.71 -6.26 30.42
N ASP A 24 15.14 -5.69 31.48
CA ASP A 24 14.03 -6.30 32.22
C ASP A 24 12.76 -6.43 31.37
N ASN A 25 12.47 -5.45 30.53
CA ASN A 25 11.35 -5.50 29.59
C ASN A 25 11.49 -6.70 28.63
N MET A 26 12.70 -6.93 28.09
CA MET A 26 12.96 -8.06 27.20
C MET A 26 12.96 -9.39 27.96
N ALA A 27 13.62 -9.45 29.12
CA ALA A 27 13.74 -10.67 29.93
C ALA A 27 12.40 -11.16 30.52
N PHE A 28 11.42 -10.27 30.71
CA PHE A 28 10.19 -10.55 31.45
C PHE A 28 9.45 -11.82 31.00
N GLY A 29 9.25 -11.99 29.68
CA GLY A 29 8.53 -13.13 29.13
C GLY A 29 9.24 -14.47 29.35
N LEU A 30 10.58 -14.47 29.33
CA LEU A 30 11.39 -15.67 29.59
C LEU A 30 11.41 -16.02 31.08
N ARG A 31 11.45 -15.01 31.97
CA ARG A 31 11.34 -15.22 33.43
C ARG A 31 10.02 -15.91 33.80
N LEU A 32 8.91 -15.52 33.18
CA LEU A 32 7.60 -16.13 33.38
C LEU A 32 7.53 -17.59 32.88
N ARG A 33 8.37 -17.97 31.92
CA ARG A 33 8.51 -19.35 31.43
C ARG A 33 9.53 -20.16 32.26
N HIS A 34 10.04 -19.61 33.37
CA HIS A 34 11.07 -20.22 34.21
C HIS A 34 12.37 -20.57 33.45
N THR A 35 12.68 -19.84 32.38
CA THR A 35 13.94 -20.01 31.63
C THR A 35 15.15 -19.72 32.54
N PRO A 36 16.23 -20.52 32.47
CA PRO A 36 17.45 -20.27 33.26
C PRO A 36 18.04 -18.88 33.01
N LYS A 37 18.53 -18.22 34.08
CA LYS A 37 19.06 -16.85 34.01
C LYS A 37 20.17 -16.66 32.96
N GLN A 38 21.05 -17.63 32.80
CA GLN A 38 22.13 -17.58 31.82
C GLN A 38 21.60 -17.53 30.38
N VAL A 39 20.62 -18.40 30.07
CA VAL A 39 19.95 -18.43 28.76
C VAL A 39 19.18 -17.13 28.50
N ILE A 40 18.57 -16.53 29.54
CA ILE A 40 17.93 -15.22 29.42
C ILE A 40 18.95 -14.15 29.03
N ASP A 41 20.10 -14.10 29.71
CA ASP A 41 21.11 -13.07 29.46
C ASP A 41 21.69 -13.18 28.04
N GLU A 42 22.04 -14.40 27.63
CA GLU A 42 22.52 -14.71 26.28
C GLU A 42 21.52 -14.24 25.22
N ARG A 43 20.24 -14.65 25.33
CA ARG A 43 19.19 -14.27 24.38
C ARG A 43 18.90 -12.78 24.35
N VAL A 44 18.83 -12.12 25.52
CA VAL A 44 18.54 -10.69 25.59
C VAL A 44 19.67 -9.89 24.94
N ARG A 45 20.93 -10.25 25.20
CA ARG A 45 22.08 -9.58 24.58
C ARG A 45 22.16 -9.82 23.08
N GLU A 46 21.98 -11.05 22.63
CA GLU A 46 21.97 -11.38 21.20
C GLU A 46 20.89 -10.58 20.45
N VAL A 47 19.67 -10.57 20.97
CA VAL A 47 18.59 -9.79 20.37
C VAL A 47 18.90 -8.29 20.44
N ALA A 48 19.41 -7.78 21.57
CA ALA A 48 19.77 -6.37 21.68
C ALA A 48 20.86 -5.94 20.68
N ALA A 49 21.87 -6.78 20.45
CA ALA A 49 22.91 -6.60 19.42
C ALA A 49 22.30 -6.47 18.04
N SER A 50 21.43 -7.44 17.72
CA SER A 50 20.76 -7.56 16.43
C SER A 50 19.85 -6.37 16.09
N LEU A 51 19.45 -5.61 17.11
CA LEU A 51 18.57 -4.44 17.06
C LEU A 51 19.32 -3.11 17.25
N GLY A 52 20.62 -3.15 17.59
CA GLY A 52 21.44 -1.97 17.87
C GLY A 52 21.02 -1.22 19.14
N ILE A 53 20.55 -1.94 20.17
CA ILE A 53 20.05 -1.38 21.43
C ILE A 53 20.82 -1.87 22.67
N GLU A 54 21.98 -2.51 22.51
CA GLU A 54 22.80 -3.04 23.62
C GLU A 54 23.16 -1.95 24.64
N GLN A 55 23.57 -0.79 24.16
CA GLN A 55 23.91 0.39 24.96
C GLN A 55 22.71 0.99 25.71
N LEU A 56 21.50 0.50 25.45
CA LEU A 56 20.26 0.98 26.06
C LEU A 56 19.72 0.01 27.12
N LEU A 57 20.35 -1.16 27.32
CA LEU A 57 19.85 -2.23 28.20
C LEU A 57 19.54 -1.75 29.63
N ASP A 58 20.35 -0.86 30.19
CA ASP A 58 20.20 -0.33 31.55
C ASP A 58 19.24 0.88 31.64
N ARG A 59 18.81 1.43 30.50
CA ARG A 59 17.91 2.59 30.47
C ARG A 59 16.46 2.16 30.71
N ARG A 60 15.63 3.10 31.15
CA ARG A 60 14.17 2.93 31.25
C ARG A 60 13.46 3.54 30.04
N PRO A 61 12.24 3.08 29.68
CA PRO A 61 11.52 3.53 28.48
C PRO A 61 11.36 5.05 28.32
N ARG A 62 11.27 5.80 29.43
CA ARG A 62 11.19 7.28 29.42
C ARG A 62 12.45 7.97 28.91
N GLN A 63 13.59 7.28 28.87
CA GLN A 63 14.90 7.79 28.43
C GLN A 63 15.19 7.45 26.96
N LEU A 64 14.21 6.89 26.25
CA LEU A 64 14.34 6.38 24.89
C LEU A 64 13.54 7.25 23.91
N SER A 65 14.06 7.40 22.68
CA SER A 65 13.29 7.95 21.56
C SER A 65 12.15 7.01 21.15
N GLY A 66 11.22 7.49 20.31
CA GLY A 66 10.12 6.67 19.77
C GLY A 66 10.63 5.40 19.06
N GLY A 67 11.55 5.55 18.11
CA GLY A 67 12.15 4.42 17.40
C GLY A 67 12.92 3.46 18.31
N GLN A 68 13.60 3.97 19.35
CA GLN A 68 14.25 3.11 20.35
C GLN A 68 13.23 2.30 21.16
N ARG A 69 12.14 2.93 21.63
CA ARG A 69 11.05 2.21 22.33
C ARG A 69 10.46 1.12 21.45
N GLN A 70 10.27 1.40 20.16
CA GLN A 70 9.77 0.41 19.21
C GLN A 70 10.72 -0.78 19.07
N ARG A 71 12.03 -0.54 18.89
CA ARG A 71 13.03 -1.61 18.83
C ARG A 71 13.01 -2.46 20.10
N VAL A 72 12.85 -1.86 21.27
CA VAL A 72 12.72 -2.60 22.54
C VAL A 72 11.43 -3.44 22.57
N ALA A 73 10.30 -2.91 22.13
CA ALA A 73 9.03 -3.63 22.07
C ALA A 73 9.11 -4.84 21.13
N VAL A 74 9.73 -4.67 19.97
CA VAL A 74 10.02 -5.74 19.02
C VAL A 74 11.01 -6.74 19.62
N GLY A 75 12.08 -6.28 20.26
CA GLY A 75 13.06 -7.13 20.93
C GLY A 75 12.43 -8.03 21.99
N ARG A 76 11.48 -7.50 22.78
CA ARG A 76 10.70 -8.28 23.75
C ARG A 76 9.87 -9.38 23.09
N ALA A 77 9.37 -9.18 21.87
CA ALA A 77 8.67 -10.21 21.13
C ALA A 77 9.64 -11.27 20.60
N ILE A 78 10.80 -10.87 20.06
CA ILE A 78 11.78 -11.77 19.42
C ILE A 78 12.43 -12.73 20.42
N VAL A 79 12.80 -12.26 21.62
CA VAL A 79 13.48 -13.10 22.64
C VAL A 79 12.68 -14.36 23.02
N ARG A 80 11.38 -14.40 22.73
CA ARG A 80 10.50 -15.55 22.97
C ARG A 80 10.54 -16.62 21.86
N GLU A 81 11.11 -16.33 20.70
CA GLU A 81 11.15 -17.21 19.51
C GLU A 81 9.76 -17.80 19.16
N PRO A 82 8.73 -16.97 18.97
CA PRO A 82 7.38 -17.46 18.69
C PRO A 82 7.30 -18.06 17.27
N ALA A 83 6.34 -18.96 17.05
CA ALA A 83 5.99 -19.42 15.70
C ALA A 83 5.38 -18.30 14.82
N VAL A 84 4.68 -17.32 15.42
CA VAL A 84 4.03 -16.22 14.69
C VAL A 84 4.20 -14.89 15.43
N PHE A 85 4.57 -13.84 14.68
CA PHE A 85 4.53 -12.45 15.13
C PHE A 85 3.25 -11.77 14.67
N LEU A 86 2.54 -11.12 15.60
CA LEU A 86 1.37 -10.30 15.34
C LEU A 86 1.72 -8.84 15.63
N LEU A 87 1.66 -7.99 14.62
CA LEU A 87 1.98 -6.57 14.73
C LEU A 87 0.72 -5.76 14.41
N ASP A 88 0.25 -4.98 15.38
CA ASP A 88 -0.97 -4.18 15.26
C ASP A 88 -0.60 -2.70 15.18
N GLU A 89 -0.58 -2.15 13.96
CA GLU A 89 -0.18 -0.78 13.62
C GLU A 89 1.07 -0.27 14.36
N PRO A 90 2.20 -1.01 14.34
CA PRO A 90 3.34 -0.72 15.21
C PRO A 90 4.06 0.60 14.88
N LEU A 91 3.73 1.25 13.76
CA LEU A 91 4.38 2.45 13.24
C LEU A 91 3.54 3.73 13.35
N SER A 92 2.26 3.64 13.76
CA SER A 92 1.34 4.77 13.71
C SER A 92 1.80 5.96 14.57
N ASN A 93 2.45 5.68 15.71
CA ASN A 93 2.95 6.65 16.68
C ASN A 93 4.32 7.27 16.35
N LEU A 94 4.87 7.00 15.16
CA LEU A 94 6.15 7.54 14.72
C LEU A 94 5.98 8.68 13.71
N ASP A 95 6.91 9.63 13.71
CA ASP A 95 7.02 10.64 12.65
C ASP A 95 7.45 9.99 11.31
N ALA A 96 7.24 10.72 10.21
CA ALA A 96 7.48 10.21 8.85
C ALA A 96 8.91 9.69 8.63
N LYS A 97 9.93 10.34 9.19
CA LYS A 97 11.32 9.91 9.03
C LYS A 97 11.58 8.61 9.78
N LEU A 98 11.14 8.54 11.04
CA LEU A 98 11.26 7.32 11.84
C LEU A 98 10.44 6.16 11.26
N ARG A 99 9.30 6.41 10.62
CA ARG A 99 8.51 5.37 9.93
C ARG A 99 9.33 4.72 8.81
N VAL A 100 10.00 5.49 7.96
CA VAL A 100 10.83 4.93 6.87
C VAL A 100 11.91 4.00 7.42
N GLU A 101 12.63 4.43 8.46
CA GLU A 101 13.66 3.62 9.10
C GLU A 101 13.07 2.35 9.75
N ALA A 102 11.93 2.49 10.43
CA ALA A 102 11.27 1.39 11.12
C ALA A 102 10.72 0.34 10.14
N ARG A 103 10.16 0.76 8.99
CA ARG A 103 9.74 -0.16 7.91
C ARG A 103 10.90 -1.00 7.41
N SER A 104 12.01 -0.33 7.05
CA SER A 104 13.23 -1.02 6.59
C SER A 104 13.74 -2.01 7.63
N PHE A 105 13.71 -1.61 8.90
CA PHE A 105 14.10 -2.45 10.03
C PHE A 105 13.20 -3.70 10.16
N ILE A 106 11.87 -3.55 10.15
CA ILE A 106 10.94 -4.70 10.25
C ILE A 106 11.09 -5.64 9.05
N SER A 107 11.22 -5.12 7.83
CA SER A 107 11.40 -5.97 6.64
C SER A 107 12.69 -6.79 6.72
N LYS A 108 13.81 -6.19 7.15
CA LYS A 108 15.08 -6.90 7.36
C LYS A 108 14.98 -7.93 8.48
N LEU A 109 14.27 -7.59 9.56
CA LEU A 109 14.04 -8.50 10.67
C LEU A 109 13.26 -9.74 10.21
N HIS A 110 12.16 -9.55 9.46
CA HIS A 110 11.38 -10.65 8.90
C HIS A 110 12.23 -11.55 8.00
N GLN A 111 13.02 -10.97 7.10
CA GLN A 111 13.94 -11.72 6.23
C GLN A 111 14.97 -12.54 7.02
N ARG A 112 15.51 -11.97 8.11
CA ARG A 112 16.51 -12.65 8.95
C ARG A 112 15.91 -13.78 9.78
N LEU A 113 14.71 -13.59 10.32
CA LEU A 113 14.07 -14.57 11.20
C LEU A 113 13.40 -15.72 10.41
N GLY A 114 12.86 -15.43 9.22
CA GLY A 114 12.13 -16.43 8.42
C GLY A 114 10.82 -16.93 9.06
N THR A 115 10.39 -16.32 10.16
CA THR A 115 9.16 -16.65 10.89
C THR A 115 7.95 -15.96 10.26
N THR A 116 6.74 -16.45 10.49
CA THR A 116 5.49 -15.82 10.00
C THR A 116 5.19 -14.50 10.71
N PHE A 117 4.92 -13.45 9.93
CA PHE A 117 4.47 -12.14 10.41
C PHE A 117 3.05 -11.87 9.90
N ILE A 118 2.16 -11.45 10.79
CA ILE A 118 0.87 -10.83 10.44
C ILE A 118 0.96 -9.37 10.88
N TYR A 119 0.88 -8.46 9.92
CA TYR A 119 1.05 -7.03 10.11
C TYR A 119 -0.25 -6.31 9.72
N VAL A 120 -0.82 -5.56 10.65
CA VAL A 120 -2.03 -4.75 10.44
C VAL A 120 -1.64 -3.29 10.26
N THR A 121 -2.16 -2.66 9.21
CA THR A 121 -1.98 -1.24 8.93
C THR A 121 -3.11 -0.71 8.06
N HIS A 122 -3.39 0.58 8.19
CA HIS A 122 -4.22 1.34 7.26
C HIS A 122 -3.39 2.12 6.24
N ASP A 123 -2.05 2.11 6.36
CA ASP A 123 -1.14 2.80 5.44
C ASP A 123 -0.82 1.90 4.24
N GLN A 124 -1.24 2.36 3.06
CA GLN A 124 -1.05 1.64 1.80
C GLN A 124 0.44 1.47 1.46
N VAL A 125 1.28 2.47 1.76
CA VAL A 125 2.71 2.42 1.46
C VAL A 125 3.39 1.40 2.36
N GLU A 126 3.00 1.29 3.63
CA GLU A 126 3.44 0.21 4.52
C GLU A 126 3.08 -1.17 3.94
N ALA A 127 1.82 -1.38 3.58
CA ALA A 127 1.35 -2.63 3.02
C ALA A 127 2.12 -3.01 1.74
N MET A 128 2.25 -2.07 0.80
CA MET A 128 2.89 -2.27 -0.50
C MET A 128 4.39 -2.53 -0.41
N THR A 129 5.08 -1.95 0.57
CA THR A 129 6.55 -2.04 0.69
C THR A 129 7.03 -3.18 1.59
N MET A 130 6.18 -3.68 2.49
CA MET A 130 6.56 -4.69 3.49
C MET A 130 5.87 -6.04 3.27
N GLY A 131 4.68 -6.05 2.68
CA GLY A 131 3.89 -7.25 2.50
C GLY A 131 4.43 -8.18 1.41
N GLN A 132 4.57 -9.47 1.72
CA GLN A 132 4.71 -10.50 0.68
C GLN A 132 3.35 -10.80 0.03
N ARG A 133 2.30 -10.79 0.84
CA ARG A 133 0.88 -10.80 0.45
C ARG A 133 0.15 -9.81 1.35
N ILE A 134 -0.89 -9.18 0.82
CA ILE A 134 -1.73 -8.23 1.53
C ILE A 134 -3.18 -8.75 1.46
N ALA A 135 -3.85 -8.76 2.60
CA ALA A 135 -5.28 -9.05 2.69
C ALA A 135 -6.04 -7.73 2.82
N VAL A 136 -6.67 -7.27 1.75
CA VAL A 136 -7.47 -6.04 1.74
C VAL A 136 -8.84 -6.36 2.31
N MET A 137 -9.24 -5.63 3.35
CA MET A 137 -10.51 -5.84 4.05
C MET A 137 -11.37 -4.58 4.04
N ARG A 138 -12.70 -4.76 3.97
CA ARG A 138 -13.69 -3.68 4.08
C ARG A 138 -14.84 -4.16 4.95
N ALA A 139 -15.23 -3.36 5.94
CA ALA A 139 -16.40 -3.64 6.80
C ALA A 139 -16.41 -5.06 7.42
N GLY A 140 -15.23 -5.63 7.72
CA GLY A 140 -15.08 -6.97 8.28
C GLY A 140 -15.01 -8.10 7.26
N GLU A 141 -15.16 -7.81 5.97
CA GLU A 141 -15.09 -8.78 4.88
C GLU A 141 -13.74 -8.71 4.15
N LEU A 142 -13.24 -9.86 3.72
CA LEU A 142 -12.03 -9.96 2.89
C LEU A 142 -12.40 -9.67 1.44
N MET A 143 -11.83 -8.60 0.89
CA MET A 143 -12.08 -8.20 -0.50
C MET A 143 -11.15 -8.91 -1.48
N GLN A 144 -9.85 -8.96 -1.18
CA GLN A 144 -8.85 -9.62 -2.01
C GLN A 144 -7.61 -9.94 -1.18
N ILE A 145 -6.94 -11.06 -1.48
CA ILE A 145 -5.65 -11.42 -0.87
C ILE A 145 -4.64 -11.85 -1.94
N ASP A 146 -3.64 -11.02 -2.20
CA ASP A 146 -2.63 -11.31 -3.22
C ASP A 146 -1.31 -10.57 -2.92
N THR A 147 -0.33 -10.72 -3.79
CA THR A 147 0.90 -9.94 -3.80
C THR A 147 0.59 -8.45 -3.99
N PRO A 148 1.45 -7.53 -3.50
CA PRO A 148 1.30 -6.10 -3.72
C PRO A 148 1.11 -5.74 -5.20
N SER A 149 1.89 -6.38 -6.08
CA SER A 149 1.81 -6.14 -7.52
C SER A 149 0.45 -6.53 -8.10
N ASN A 150 -0.06 -7.72 -7.77
CA ASN A 150 -1.35 -8.17 -8.29
C ASN A 150 -2.52 -7.34 -7.75
N LEU A 151 -2.48 -6.91 -6.49
CA LEU A 151 -3.52 -6.02 -5.96
C LEU A 151 -3.56 -4.67 -6.66
N TYR A 152 -2.39 -4.18 -7.10
CA TYR A 152 -2.28 -2.93 -7.83
C TYR A 152 -2.76 -3.08 -9.28
N HIS A 153 -2.25 -4.08 -10.00
CA HIS A 153 -2.48 -4.26 -11.44
C HIS A 153 -3.73 -5.08 -11.77
N HIS A 154 -4.24 -5.88 -10.84
CA HIS A 154 -5.40 -6.76 -11.04
C HIS A 154 -6.36 -6.69 -9.84
N PRO A 155 -6.93 -5.51 -9.55
CA PRO A 155 -7.92 -5.38 -8.50
C PRO A 155 -9.21 -6.12 -8.88
N MET A 156 -9.80 -6.86 -7.93
CA MET A 156 -11.02 -7.67 -8.16
C MET A 156 -12.32 -6.86 -8.14
N ASN A 157 -12.29 -5.63 -7.62
CA ASN A 157 -13.44 -4.74 -7.55
C ASN A 157 -13.01 -3.27 -7.44
N VAL A 158 -13.97 -2.36 -7.63
CA VAL A 158 -13.78 -0.90 -7.55
C VAL A 158 -13.15 -0.49 -6.21
N PHE A 159 -13.56 -1.11 -5.10
CA PHE A 159 -12.99 -0.79 -3.78
C PHE A 159 -11.50 -1.09 -3.70
N VAL A 160 -11.04 -2.29 -4.10
CA VAL A 160 -9.60 -2.59 -4.09
C VAL A 160 -8.85 -1.68 -5.07
N ALA A 161 -9.43 -1.42 -6.24
CA ALA A 161 -8.84 -0.53 -7.24
C ALA A 161 -8.64 0.91 -6.72
N GLY A 162 -9.61 1.42 -5.96
CA GLY A 162 -9.57 2.77 -5.36
C GLY A 162 -8.76 2.82 -4.06
N PHE A 163 -8.67 1.71 -3.32
CA PHE A 163 -7.93 1.64 -2.07
C PHE A 163 -6.44 1.38 -2.29
N MET A 164 -6.06 0.68 -3.35
CA MET A 164 -4.65 0.37 -3.63
C MET A 164 -4.05 1.43 -4.56
N GLY A 165 -3.21 2.31 -4.01
CA GLY A 165 -2.49 3.34 -4.75
C GLY A 165 -2.71 4.74 -4.20
N SER A 166 -1.67 5.57 -4.26
CA SER A 166 -1.72 6.97 -3.88
C SER A 166 -0.99 7.82 -4.93
N PRO A 167 -1.70 8.68 -5.70
CA PRO A 167 -3.15 8.88 -5.65
C PRO A 167 -3.96 7.64 -6.11
N SER A 168 -5.24 7.59 -5.75
CA SER A 168 -6.13 6.46 -6.09
C SER A 168 -6.47 6.41 -7.58
N MET A 169 -6.96 5.26 -8.05
CA MET A 169 -7.45 5.11 -9.42
C MET A 169 -8.56 6.12 -9.75
N ASN A 170 -8.54 6.66 -10.98
CA ASN A 170 -9.63 7.48 -11.51
C ASN A 170 -10.75 6.56 -12.00
N PHE A 171 -11.99 6.83 -11.61
CA PHE A 171 -13.15 6.04 -12.03
C PHE A 171 -14.13 6.89 -12.82
N PHE A 172 -14.70 6.34 -13.89
CA PHE A 172 -15.79 6.93 -14.69
C PHE A 172 -17.05 6.05 -14.56
N ASP A 173 -17.90 6.37 -13.60
CA ASP A 173 -18.98 5.50 -13.10
C ASP A 173 -20.21 5.39 -14.01
N ASN A 174 -20.32 6.28 -15.00
CA ASN A 174 -21.41 6.34 -15.96
C ASN A 174 -20.96 5.93 -17.36
N SER A 175 -19.98 5.02 -17.44
CA SER A 175 -19.47 4.57 -18.72
C SER A 175 -20.36 3.47 -19.30
N THR A 176 -20.39 3.38 -20.63
CA THR A 176 -21.04 2.30 -21.37
C THR A 176 -20.04 1.69 -22.33
N LEU A 177 -19.99 0.37 -22.37
CA LEU A 177 -19.20 -0.32 -23.38
C LEU A 177 -20.03 -0.44 -24.66
N ILE A 178 -19.56 0.14 -25.76
CA ILE A 178 -20.24 0.13 -27.06
C ILE A 178 -19.36 -0.54 -28.11
N GLU A 179 -19.97 -0.97 -29.21
CA GLU A 179 -19.27 -1.47 -30.40
C GLU A 179 -19.58 -0.56 -31.59
N GLU A 180 -18.54 -0.04 -32.25
CA GLU A 180 -18.64 0.87 -33.38
C GLU A 180 -17.63 0.47 -34.44
N ASP A 181 -18.08 0.30 -35.68
CA ASP A 181 -17.24 -0.11 -36.81
C ASP A 181 -16.37 -1.36 -36.51
N GLY A 182 -16.89 -2.27 -35.67
CA GLY A 182 -16.22 -3.50 -35.23
C GLY A 182 -15.17 -3.30 -34.12
N GLN A 183 -15.05 -2.10 -33.57
CA GLN A 183 -14.17 -1.77 -32.45
C GLN A 183 -14.97 -1.60 -31.16
N LEU A 184 -14.45 -2.13 -30.05
CA LEU A 184 -15.01 -1.85 -28.74
C LEU A 184 -14.51 -0.48 -28.24
N VAL A 185 -15.44 0.33 -27.76
CA VAL A 185 -15.19 1.68 -27.26
C VAL A 185 -15.84 1.82 -25.89
N VAL A 186 -15.11 2.43 -24.95
CA VAL A 186 -15.69 2.88 -23.69
C VAL A 186 -16.15 4.32 -23.88
N ASP A 187 -17.45 4.53 -23.82
CA ASP A 187 -18.03 5.87 -23.77
C ASP A 187 -18.25 6.27 -22.31
N THR A 188 -17.47 7.23 -21.81
CA THR A 188 -17.57 7.72 -20.43
C THR A 188 -18.56 8.87 -20.28
N GLY A 189 -19.17 9.32 -21.38
CA GLY A 189 -19.95 10.55 -21.49
C GLY A 189 -19.09 11.82 -21.63
N ILE A 190 -17.80 11.75 -21.29
CA ILE A 190 -16.82 12.85 -21.44
C ILE A 190 -15.83 12.53 -22.55
N TYR A 191 -15.30 11.30 -22.53
CA TYR A 191 -14.34 10.79 -23.49
C TYR A 191 -14.82 9.48 -24.08
N ARG A 192 -14.37 9.22 -25.30
CA ARG A 192 -14.60 7.97 -26.01
C ARG A 192 -13.25 7.36 -26.30
N VAL A 193 -12.94 6.26 -25.61
CA VAL A 193 -11.61 5.65 -25.66
C VAL A 193 -11.72 4.22 -26.17
N ALA A 194 -10.89 3.91 -27.17
CA ALA A 194 -10.88 2.58 -27.77
C ALA A 194 -10.32 1.55 -26.79
N VAL A 195 -10.99 0.41 -26.69
CA VAL A 195 -10.47 -0.76 -25.98
C VAL A 195 -9.37 -1.39 -26.84
N PRO A 196 -8.25 -1.86 -26.26
CA PRO A 196 -7.24 -2.61 -27.01
C PRO A 196 -7.82 -3.90 -27.62
N PRO A 197 -7.55 -4.22 -28.90
CA PRO A 197 -8.10 -5.40 -29.58
C PRO A 197 -7.87 -6.73 -28.85
N GLU A 198 -6.73 -6.87 -28.18
CA GLU A 198 -6.37 -8.04 -27.36
C GLU A 198 -7.36 -8.31 -26.21
N ARG A 199 -8.20 -7.35 -25.84
CA ARG A 199 -9.22 -7.46 -24.79
C ARG A 199 -10.64 -7.59 -25.32
N TYR A 200 -10.85 -7.66 -26.64
CA TYR A 200 -12.20 -7.72 -27.21
C TYR A 200 -12.96 -8.96 -26.79
N GLU A 201 -12.35 -10.14 -26.82
CA GLU A 201 -13.01 -11.39 -26.42
C GLU A 201 -13.49 -11.36 -24.96
N LEU A 202 -12.73 -10.71 -24.08
CA LEU A 202 -13.06 -10.55 -22.68
C LEU A 202 -14.27 -9.62 -22.47
N TYR A 203 -14.31 -8.49 -23.18
CA TYR A 203 -15.29 -7.44 -22.92
C TYR A 203 -16.52 -7.47 -23.84
N ARG A 204 -16.46 -8.13 -24.99
CA ARG A 204 -17.58 -8.24 -25.97
C ARG A 204 -18.90 -8.73 -25.33
N PRO A 205 -18.93 -9.66 -24.35
CA PRO A 205 -20.17 -10.06 -23.66
C PRO A 205 -20.88 -8.93 -22.88
N TYR A 206 -20.19 -7.82 -22.60
CA TYR A 206 -20.68 -6.68 -21.82
C TYR A 206 -21.07 -5.48 -22.69
N VAL A 207 -21.04 -5.60 -24.02
CA VAL A 207 -21.47 -4.54 -24.93
C VAL A 207 -22.93 -4.14 -24.66
N GLY A 208 -23.19 -2.84 -24.67
CA GLY A 208 -24.47 -2.22 -24.33
C GLY A 208 -24.76 -2.12 -22.83
N ARG A 209 -23.86 -2.60 -21.96
CA ARG A 209 -24.03 -2.52 -20.50
C ARG A 209 -23.33 -1.29 -19.92
N ARG A 210 -23.85 -0.83 -18.78
CA ARG A 210 -23.17 0.13 -17.92
C ARG A 210 -21.95 -0.54 -17.29
N VAL A 211 -20.82 0.14 -17.36
CA VAL A 211 -19.54 -0.27 -16.76
C VAL A 211 -18.92 0.90 -16.01
N VAL A 212 -18.04 0.61 -15.06
CA VAL A 212 -17.15 1.60 -14.47
C VAL A 212 -15.80 1.48 -15.16
N PHE A 213 -15.34 2.56 -15.79
CA PHE A 213 -14.00 2.59 -16.37
C PHE A 213 -13.00 3.15 -15.36
N GLY A 214 -11.93 2.39 -15.13
CA GLY A 214 -10.85 2.75 -14.22
C GLY A 214 -9.53 2.96 -14.96
N ILE A 215 -8.80 4.02 -14.61
CA ILE A 215 -7.42 4.23 -15.06
C ILE A 215 -6.59 4.88 -13.96
N ARG A 216 -5.38 4.37 -13.73
CA ARG A 216 -4.52 4.88 -12.66
C ARG A 216 -3.89 6.22 -13.06
N PRO A 217 -3.60 7.11 -12.10
CA PRO A 217 -2.87 8.35 -12.38
C PRO A 217 -1.53 8.11 -13.10
N ASP A 218 -0.85 7.00 -12.78
CA ASP A 218 0.44 6.60 -13.37
C ASP A 218 0.33 6.21 -14.84
N ASP A 219 -0.87 5.91 -15.31
CA ASP A 219 -1.19 5.55 -16.69
C ASP A 219 -1.75 6.74 -17.49
N ILE A 220 -1.62 7.96 -16.95
CA ILE A 220 -2.00 9.20 -17.61
C ILE A 220 -0.76 10.07 -17.78
N HIS A 221 -0.29 10.16 -19.01
CA HIS A 221 0.99 10.78 -19.33
C HIS A 221 0.82 12.14 -20.00
N TYR A 222 1.84 12.99 -19.85
CA TYR A 222 2.00 14.17 -20.68
C TYR A 222 2.53 13.75 -22.07
N PRO A 223 2.03 14.31 -23.19
CA PRO A 223 2.37 13.84 -24.55
C PRO A 223 3.87 13.75 -24.89
N ASP A 224 4.68 14.64 -24.33
CA ASP A 224 6.13 14.66 -24.59
C ASP A 224 6.92 13.61 -23.78
N TYR A 225 6.29 12.98 -22.79
CA TYR A 225 6.94 12.08 -21.82
C TYR A 225 6.17 10.77 -21.68
N VAL A 226 5.92 10.12 -22.81
CA VAL A 226 5.16 8.87 -22.90
C VAL A 226 6.11 7.67 -22.88
N PRO A 227 5.83 6.62 -22.07
CA PRO A 227 6.59 5.38 -22.13
C PRO A 227 6.51 4.68 -23.49
N ALA A 228 7.52 3.86 -23.81
CA ALA A 228 7.43 2.96 -24.96
C ALA A 228 6.34 1.89 -24.75
N ASP A 229 5.81 1.35 -25.84
CA ASP A 229 4.87 0.21 -25.86
C ASP A 229 3.51 0.40 -25.16
N ILE A 230 3.01 1.65 -25.10
CA ILE A 230 1.66 1.92 -24.61
C ILE A 230 0.57 1.79 -25.71
N ARG A 231 -0.70 1.75 -25.30
CA ARG A 231 -1.85 1.94 -26.20
C ARG A 231 -2.43 3.34 -25.96
N PRO A 232 -2.03 4.36 -26.73
CA PRO A 232 -2.38 5.74 -26.40
C PRO A 232 -3.85 6.05 -26.76
N ALA A 233 -4.55 6.71 -25.86
CA ALA A 233 -5.76 7.47 -26.16
C ALA A 233 -5.57 8.91 -25.71
N MET A 234 -5.57 9.85 -26.65
CA MET A 234 -5.39 11.27 -26.36
C MET A 234 -6.69 11.84 -25.80
N ILE A 235 -6.57 12.63 -24.74
CA ILE A 235 -7.65 13.38 -24.12
C ILE A 235 -7.25 14.84 -23.94
N GLU A 236 -8.23 15.72 -23.85
CA GLU A 236 -8.05 17.13 -23.52
C GLU A 236 -8.82 17.47 -22.26
N ALA A 237 -8.20 18.21 -21.35
CA ALA A 237 -8.82 18.67 -20.12
C ALA A 237 -8.26 20.02 -19.68
N ASN A 238 -9.00 20.74 -18.83
CA ASN A 238 -8.47 21.92 -18.15
C ASN A 238 -7.60 21.49 -16.96
N VAL A 239 -6.53 22.21 -16.68
CA VAL A 239 -5.69 21.96 -15.50
C VAL A 239 -6.16 22.87 -14.36
N ASP A 240 -6.69 22.28 -13.30
CA ASP A 240 -7.17 23.02 -12.12
C ASP A 240 -6.04 23.20 -11.09
N VAL A 241 -5.34 22.11 -10.75
CA VAL A 241 -4.25 22.12 -9.76
C VAL A 241 -3.05 21.33 -10.27
N VAL A 242 -1.84 21.77 -9.94
CA VAL A 242 -0.60 21.02 -10.15
C VAL A 242 0.20 20.99 -8.85
N GLU A 243 0.45 19.79 -8.33
CA GLU A 243 1.29 19.56 -7.16
C GLU A 243 2.67 19.06 -7.60
N LEU A 244 3.73 19.83 -7.29
CA LEU A 244 5.11 19.42 -7.54
C LEU A 244 5.65 18.63 -6.35
N MET A 245 5.86 17.32 -6.55
CA MET A 245 6.36 16.41 -5.52
C MET A 245 7.88 16.15 -5.62
N GLY A 246 8.57 16.93 -6.46
CA GLY A 246 10.02 16.82 -6.69
C GLY A 246 10.36 15.89 -7.84
N ASN A 247 10.07 14.59 -7.71
CA ASN A 247 10.33 13.59 -8.77
C ASN A 247 9.16 13.40 -9.74
N GLU A 248 8.01 14.03 -9.48
CA GLU A 248 6.79 13.94 -10.27
C GLU A 248 5.93 15.20 -10.09
N LYS A 249 4.98 15.38 -11.01
CA LYS A 249 3.87 16.32 -10.88
C LYS A 249 2.56 15.55 -10.81
N ILE A 250 1.73 15.85 -9.81
CA ILE A 250 0.35 15.39 -9.80
C ILE A 250 -0.51 16.51 -10.36
N ALA A 251 -1.07 16.30 -11.55
CA ALA A 251 -1.97 17.24 -12.20
C ALA A 251 -3.42 16.83 -11.94
N TYR A 252 -4.23 17.76 -11.45
CA TYR A 252 -5.67 17.64 -11.31
C TYR A 252 -6.29 18.23 -12.57
N LEU A 253 -6.78 17.36 -13.43
CA LEU A 253 -7.42 17.69 -14.68
C LEU A 253 -8.94 17.74 -14.47
N GLU A 254 -9.62 18.69 -15.08
CA GLU A 254 -11.07 18.83 -15.02
C GLU A 254 -11.67 18.88 -16.43
N GLU A 255 -12.63 18.00 -16.70
CA GLU A 255 -13.45 18.04 -17.91
C GLU A 255 -14.85 17.50 -17.58
N GLY A 256 -15.91 18.07 -18.15
CA GLY A 256 -17.29 17.58 -17.97
C GLY A 256 -17.77 17.53 -16.50
N GLY A 257 -17.22 18.39 -15.63
CA GLY A 257 -17.53 18.41 -14.20
C GLY A 257 -16.89 17.27 -13.38
N LYS A 258 -15.90 16.58 -13.95
CA LYS A 258 -15.17 15.48 -13.32
C LYS A 258 -13.69 15.82 -13.17
N THR A 259 -13.16 15.58 -11.98
CA THR A 259 -11.72 15.67 -11.70
C THR A 259 -11.02 14.34 -12.01
N ILE A 260 -9.86 14.40 -12.67
CA ILE A 260 -9.02 13.28 -13.08
C ILE A 260 -7.59 13.60 -12.63
N LEU A 261 -7.01 12.76 -11.78
CA LEU A 261 -5.63 12.92 -11.34
C LEU A 261 -4.68 12.20 -12.29
N ALA A 262 -3.63 12.88 -12.72
CA ALA A 262 -2.57 12.32 -13.56
C ALA A 262 -1.21 12.48 -12.87
N ARG A 263 -0.39 11.43 -12.86
CA ARG A 263 1.01 11.50 -12.43
C ARG A 263 1.89 11.70 -13.66
N MET A 264 2.37 12.93 -13.83
CA MET A 264 3.16 13.36 -14.98
C MET A 264 4.65 13.51 -14.64
N ASP A 265 5.50 13.40 -15.67
CA ASP A 265 6.94 13.67 -15.55
C ASP A 265 7.17 15.09 -14.99
N PRO A 266 8.13 15.29 -14.06
CA PRO A 266 8.37 16.58 -13.44
C PRO A 266 8.78 17.67 -14.45
N ARG A 267 9.27 17.28 -15.63
CA ARG A 267 9.67 18.18 -16.73
C ARG A 267 8.54 18.55 -17.67
N SER A 268 7.33 18.02 -17.48
CA SER A 268 6.15 18.42 -18.26
C SER A 268 5.85 19.91 -18.08
N ASP A 269 5.42 20.59 -19.14
CA ASP A 269 5.02 22.00 -19.11
C ASP A 269 3.50 22.15 -18.82
N VAL A 270 2.98 21.30 -17.94
CA VAL A 270 1.59 21.38 -17.48
C VAL A 270 1.42 22.63 -16.60
N GLN A 271 0.46 23.49 -16.95
CA GLN A 271 0.23 24.79 -16.33
C GLN A 271 -1.21 24.95 -15.88
N VAL A 272 -1.41 25.39 -14.64
CA VAL A 272 -2.73 25.68 -14.05
C VAL A 272 -3.47 26.74 -14.87
N GLY A 273 -4.77 26.53 -15.10
CA GLY A 273 -5.64 27.44 -15.84
C GLY A 273 -5.58 27.29 -17.36
N HIS A 274 -4.72 26.39 -17.88
CA HIS A 274 -4.63 26.08 -19.30
C HIS A 274 -5.31 24.75 -19.64
N ARG A 275 -5.79 24.62 -20.88
CA ARG A 275 -6.21 23.33 -21.45
C ARG A 275 -4.95 22.56 -21.87
N THR A 276 -4.86 21.29 -21.51
CA THR A 276 -3.71 20.43 -21.82
C THR A 276 -4.17 19.16 -22.51
N ASN A 277 -3.30 18.63 -23.38
CA ASN A 277 -3.40 17.25 -23.84
C ASN A 277 -2.83 16.33 -22.76
N ALA A 278 -3.45 15.17 -22.59
CA ALA A 278 -2.93 14.05 -21.82
C ALA A 278 -3.18 12.74 -22.59
N ILE A 279 -2.45 11.69 -22.24
CA ILE A 279 -2.55 10.40 -22.91
C ILE A 279 -2.88 9.33 -21.88
N PHE A 280 -4.03 8.68 -22.05
CA PHE A 280 -4.36 7.46 -21.35
C PHE A 280 -3.60 6.29 -21.96
N ASN A 281 -2.92 5.52 -21.14
CA ASN A 281 -2.39 4.21 -21.52
C ASN A 281 -3.50 3.16 -21.39
N MET A 282 -4.22 2.93 -22.49
CA MET A 282 -5.32 1.98 -22.56
C MET A 282 -4.88 0.52 -22.38
N ALA A 283 -3.57 0.21 -22.44
CA ALA A 283 -3.08 -1.13 -22.11
C ALA A 283 -3.31 -1.50 -20.64
N ASN A 284 -3.40 -0.49 -19.76
CA ASN A 284 -3.57 -0.64 -18.31
C ASN A 284 -4.97 -0.19 -17.85
N MET A 285 -5.94 -0.10 -18.76
CA MET A 285 -7.32 0.20 -18.38
C MET A 285 -7.93 -0.89 -17.49
N HIS A 286 -8.95 -0.54 -16.72
CA HIS A 286 -9.81 -1.49 -16.01
C HIS A 286 -11.27 -1.23 -16.35
N LEU A 287 -12.05 -2.29 -16.49
CA LEU A 287 -13.50 -2.21 -16.51
C LEU A 287 -14.07 -3.01 -15.34
N PHE A 288 -15.06 -2.43 -14.68
CA PHE A 288 -15.85 -3.08 -13.63
C PHE A 288 -17.31 -3.07 -14.04
N ASP A 289 -18.05 -4.07 -13.59
CA ASP A 289 -19.49 -4.16 -13.77
C ASP A 289 -20.18 -2.98 -13.06
N GLY A 290 -21.13 -2.33 -13.76
CA GLY A 290 -21.78 -1.11 -13.25
C GLY A 290 -22.75 -1.32 -12.08
N GLU A 291 -23.11 -2.57 -11.78
CA GLU A 291 -24.03 -2.91 -10.67
C GLU A 291 -23.28 -3.59 -9.51
N THR A 292 -22.46 -4.59 -9.83
CA THR A 292 -21.76 -5.40 -8.82
C THR A 292 -20.40 -4.83 -8.41
N GLU A 293 -19.88 -3.85 -9.15
CA GLU A 293 -18.54 -3.26 -8.97
C GLU A 293 -17.38 -4.28 -9.06
N LEU A 294 -17.66 -5.50 -9.53
CA LEU A 294 -16.66 -6.54 -9.76
C LEU A 294 -15.90 -6.27 -11.05
N ALA A 295 -14.60 -6.56 -11.06
CA ALA A 295 -13.78 -6.40 -12.24
C ALA A 295 -14.22 -7.37 -13.35
N LEU A 296 -14.21 -6.90 -14.60
CA LEU A 296 -14.61 -7.68 -15.78
C LEU A 296 -13.44 -8.46 -16.40
N GLN A 297 -12.37 -8.69 -15.62
CA GLN A 297 -11.10 -9.27 -16.05
C GLN A 297 -10.85 -10.65 -15.43
#